data_AF-A0A8H7BEN3-F1
#
_entry.id   AF-A0A8H7BEN3-F1
#
_cell.length_a   1.000
_cell.length_b   1.000
_cell.length_c   1.000
_cell.angle_alpha   90.00
_cell.angle_beta   90.00
_cell.angle_gamma   90.00
#
_symmetry.space_group_name_H-M   'P 1'
#
loop_
_entity.id
_entity.type
_entity.pdbx_description
1 polymer ?
#
loop_
_entity_poly.entity_id
_entity_poly.type
_entity_poly.pdbx_seq_one_letter_code
_entity_poly.pdbx_strand_id
1 'polypeptide(L)'
;MYQNREEENTGFTYVLSNDETMPFRGKKSNDNQIKSFRPLAIVVVITVGYVLLGALYIRLQIQYLHLESDARIWRPELFPYTVIRVSEEDLQYYNVTSLPLADGSGFASQIFMAHELHCLKKIRQWIYKETYFEDVQGLARSELERHVNHCIETLRQGIMCRGDVSLGTYTYLSGGNDVTARSWASHRCVDFDALMEWTRSRAIDIFADGILVKPEDVGPEHITERTEPHA
;
A
#
# COMPACT_ATOMS: atom_id res chain seq x y z
N MET A 1 -18.13 19.17 9.08
CA MET A 1 -16.77 19.73 8.95
C MET A 1 -16.11 18.95 7.84
N TYR A 2 -15.98 19.52 6.63
CA TYR A 2 -15.30 18.87 5.52
C TYR A 2 -14.42 19.93 4.85
N GLN A 3 -13.15 19.62 4.63
CA GLN A 3 -12.20 20.48 3.91
C GLN A 3 -11.43 19.64 2.89
N ASN A 4 -11.23 20.19 1.69
CA ASN A 4 -10.42 19.64 0.61
C ASN A 4 -9.14 20.48 0.43
N ARG A 5 -8.02 19.87 0.01
CA ARG A 5 -6.77 20.56 -0.35
C ARG A 5 -6.03 19.82 -1.48
N GLU A 6 -5.44 20.56 -2.43
CA GLU A 6 -4.62 20.08 -3.57
C GLU A 6 -3.31 20.88 -3.71
N GLU A 7 -2.27 20.31 -4.35
CA GLU A 7 -0.97 20.96 -4.69
C GLU A 7 -0.44 20.55 -6.09
N GLU A 8 0.25 21.47 -6.78
CA GLU A 8 0.75 21.42 -8.18
C GLU A 8 2.30 21.37 -8.29
N ASN A 9 2.83 20.99 -9.48
CA ASN A 9 4.27 20.79 -9.79
C ASN A 9 4.68 21.45 -11.14
N THR A 10 5.94 21.89 -11.30
CA THR A 10 6.47 22.58 -12.52
C THR A 10 7.85 22.08 -12.96
N GLY A 11 8.11 21.95 -14.27
CA GLY A 11 9.38 21.49 -14.89
C GLY A 11 10.07 22.52 -15.82
N PHE A 12 11.26 22.19 -16.35
CA PHE A 12 12.05 23.02 -17.28
C PHE A 12 12.91 22.22 -18.29
N THR A 13 13.15 22.81 -19.48
CA THR A 13 13.91 22.32 -20.67
C THR A 13 15.07 23.26 -21.06
N TYR A 14 16.05 22.78 -21.84
CA TYR A 14 17.15 23.58 -22.44
C TYR A 14 17.42 23.25 -23.92
N VAL A 15 17.92 24.25 -24.67
CA VAL A 15 18.21 24.26 -26.12
C VAL A 15 19.72 24.44 -26.38
N LEU A 16 20.25 23.81 -27.43
CA LEU A 16 21.64 23.82 -27.91
C LEU A 16 21.88 24.89 -29.00
N SER A 17 23.11 25.39 -29.17
CA SER A 17 23.56 25.99 -30.44
C SER A 17 25.03 25.71 -30.77
N ASN A 18 25.30 25.46 -32.05
CA ASN A 18 26.61 25.30 -32.71
C ASN A 18 27.00 26.61 -33.40
N ASP A 19 28.30 26.93 -33.52
CA ASP A 19 28.82 27.72 -34.66
C ASP A 19 30.35 27.57 -34.87
N GLU A 20 30.76 27.80 -36.11
CA GLU A 20 31.96 27.37 -36.82
C GLU A 20 33.08 28.44 -36.99
N THR A 21 34.32 27.95 -37.19
CA THR A 21 35.42 28.53 -38.02
C THR A 21 36.22 29.79 -37.59
N MET A 22 37.56 29.65 -37.47
CA MET A 22 38.61 30.42 -38.22
C MET A 22 40.07 30.09 -37.75
N PRO A 23 41.11 30.35 -38.57
CA PRO A 23 42.41 29.66 -38.53
C PRO A 23 43.48 30.34 -37.63
N PHE A 24 44.31 29.52 -36.97
CA PHE A 24 45.37 29.97 -36.08
C PHE A 24 46.67 30.35 -36.81
N ARG A 25 47.05 31.64 -36.70
CA ARG A 25 48.39 32.14 -37.01
C ARG A 25 49.26 32.01 -35.76
N GLY A 26 50.18 31.05 -35.76
CA GLY A 26 51.07 30.78 -34.63
C GLY A 26 52.04 31.95 -34.36
N LYS A 27 51.97 32.50 -33.14
CA LYS A 27 53.03 33.33 -32.55
C LYS A 27 53.69 32.49 -31.45
N LYS A 28 54.96 32.11 -31.63
CA LYS A 28 55.74 31.45 -30.58
C LYS A 28 55.98 32.45 -29.44
N SER A 29 55.41 32.17 -28.28
CA SER A 29 55.84 32.74 -27.01
C SER A 29 56.57 31.65 -26.23
N ASN A 30 57.88 31.79 -26.12
CA ASN A 30 58.65 31.11 -25.09
C ASN A 30 58.41 31.89 -23.80
N ASP A 31 57.61 31.36 -22.89
CA ASP A 31 57.71 31.76 -21.50
C ASP A 31 57.57 30.54 -20.59
N ASN A 32 58.59 30.35 -19.77
CA ASN A 32 58.74 29.29 -18.81
C ASN A 32 57.74 29.52 -17.68
N GLN A 33 56.54 28.97 -17.79
CA GLN A 33 55.75 28.57 -16.63
C GLN A 33 55.06 27.24 -16.88
N ILE A 34 55.83 26.16 -16.77
CA ILE A 34 55.27 24.88 -16.37
C ILE A 34 54.80 25.08 -14.93
N LYS A 35 53.54 25.53 -14.75
CA LYS A 35 52.85 25.41 -13.46
C LYS A 35 52.97 23.95 -13.07
N SER A 36 53.62 23.68 -11.94
CA SER A 36 53.86 22.33 -11.45
C SER A 36 52.57 21.52 -11.53
N PHE A 37 52.51 20.57 -12.45
CA PHE A 37 51.41 19.61 -12.51
C PHE A 37 51.51 18.83 -11.20
N ARG A 38 50.53 18.96 -10.30
CA ARG A 38 50.48 18.20 -9.05
C ARG A 38 49.57 17.00 -9.30
N PRO A 39 50.07 15.89 -9.91
CA PRO A 39 49.25 14.71 -10.23
C PRO A 39 48.57 14.17 -8.96
N LEU A 40 49.23 14.30 -7.81
CA LEU A 40 48.67 13.95 -6.51
C LEU A 40 47.37 14.72 -6.19
N ALA A 41 47.30 16.01 -6.52
CA ALA A 41 46.09 16.82 -6.25
C ALA A 41 44.93 16.40 -7.16
N ILE A 42 45.20 16.07 -8.43
CA ILE A 42 44.19 15.57 -9.36
C ILE A 42 43.69 14.18 -8.91
N VAL A 43 44.62 13.29 -8.55
CA VAL A 43 44.26 11.95 -8.03
C VAL A 43 43.44 12.07 -6.76
N VAL A 44 43.80 12.96 -5.83
CA VAL A 44 43.01 13.21 -4.60
C VAL A 44 41.62 13.75 -4.93
N VAL A 45 41.49 14.70 -5.86
CA VAL A 45 40.17 15.24 -6.25
C VAL A 45 39.30 14.16 -6.90
N ILE A 46 39.89 13.32 -7.76
CA ILE A 46 39.18 12.22 -8.42
C ILE A 46 38.75 11.16 -7.40
N THR A 47 39.63 10.72 -6.50
CA THR A 47 39.30 9.71 -5.48
C THR A 47 38.25 10.22 -4.51
N VAL A 48 38.37 11.47 -4.04
CA VAL A 48 37.34 12.12 -3.21
C VAL A 48 36.02 12.21 -3.96
N GLY A 49 36.04 12.56 -5.26
CA GLY A 49 34.86 12.58 -6.11
C GLY A 49 34.16 11.22 -6.20
N TYR A 50 34.91 10.14 -6.43
CA TYR A 50 34.35 8.78 -6.46
C TYR A 50 33.81 8.32 -5.11
N VAL A 51 34.48 8.66 -4.01
CA VAL A 51 33.98 8.34 -2.65
C VAL A 51 32.68 9.08 -2.36
N LEU A 52 32.57 10.36 -2.74
CA LEU A 52 31.35 11.14 -2.57
C LEU A 52 30.20 10.62 -3.45
N LEU A 53 30.48 10.28 -4.71
CA LEU A 53 29.49 9.66 -5.60
C LEU A 53 29.05 8.29 -5.09
N GLY A 54 29.97 7.47 -4.60
CA GLY A 54 29.66 6.18 -3.98
C GLY A 54 28.80 6.35 -2.72
N ALA A 55 29.14 7.30 -1.85
CA ALA A 55 28.33 7.60 -0.67
C ALA A 55 26.93 8.13 -1.01
N LEU A 56 26.82 8.98 -2.04
CA LEU A 56 25.52 9.46 -2.54
C LEU A 56 24.69 8.30 -3.13
N TYR A 57 25.31 7.44 -3.93
CA TYR A 57 24.65 6.26 -4.50
C TYR A 57 24.13 5.31 -3.41
N ILE A 58 24.96 5.00 -2.40
CA ILE A 58 24.56 4.17 -1.27
C ILE A 58 23.42 4.82 -0.49
N ARG A 59 23.48 6.13 -0.23
CA ARG A 59 22.37 6.86 0.43
C ARG A 59 21.09 6.79 -0.38
N LEU A 60 21.15 6.99 -1.69
CA LEU A 60 20.00 6.88 -2.58
C LEU A 60 19.42 5.46 -2.59
N GLN A 61 20.27 4.44 -2.57
CA GLN A 61 19.84 3.04 -2.47
C GLN A 61 19.18 2.71 -1.12
N ILE A 62 19.78 3.16 0.00
CA ILE A 62 19.17 2.99 1.33
C ILE A 62 17.83 3.72 1.39
N GLN A 63 17.75 4.95 0.88
CA GLN A 63 16.52 5.74 0.85
C GLN A 63 15.46 5.09 -0.05
N TYR A 64 15.84 4.57 -1.21
CA TYR A 64 14.95 3.80 -2.08
C TYR A 64 14.40 2.56 -1.37
N LEU A 65 15.26 1.78 -0.71
CA LEU A 65 14.86 0.59 0.03
C LEU A 65 13.94 0.93 1.22
N HIS A 66 14.19 2.05 1.91
CA HIS A 66 13.32 2.53 2.99
C HIS A 66 11.95 2.96 2.47
N LEU A 67 11.91 3.73 1.39
CA LEU A 67 10.65 4.12 0.75
C LEU A 67 9.88 2.89 0.25
N GLU A 68 10.58 1.89 -0.27
CA GLU A 68 9.97 0.64 -0.69
C GLU A 68 9.51 -0.21 0.51
N SER A 69 10.21 -0.20 1.65
CA SER A 69 9.76 -0.87 2.88
C SER A 69 8.56 -0.18 3.52
N ASP A 70 8.58 1.14 3.59
CA ASP A 70 7.51 1.96 4.14
C ASP A 70 6.27 1.90 3.25
N ALA A 71 6.45 1.83 1.93
CA ALA A 71 5.36 1.50 1.03
C ALA A 71 4.81 0.10 1.34
N ARG A 72 5.66 -0.91 1.55
CA ARG A 72 5.22 -2.29 1.81
C ARG A 72 4.39 -2.40 3.11
N ILE A 73 4.74 -1.65 4.15
CA ILE A 73 4.09 -1.71 5.48
C ILE A 73 2.96 -0.69 5.59
N TRP A 74 1.71 -1.15 5.65
CA TRP A 74 0.60 -0.25 5.96
C TRP A 74 0.62 0.22 7.40
N ARG A 75 0.04 1.41 7.63
CA ARG A 75 -0.32 1.94 8.94
C ARG A 75 -1.05 0.87 9.78
N PRO A 76 -0.43 0.33 10.85
CA PRO A 76 -0.99 -0.78 11.62
C PRO A 76 -2.33 -0.43 12.27
N GLU A 77 -2.60 0.86 12.49
CA GLU A 77 -3.82 1.38 13.12
C GLU A 77 -5.08 1.18 12.27
N LEU A 78 -4.93 0.84 10.99
CA LEU A 78 -6.02 0.57 10.04
C LEU A 78 -6.57 -0.86 10.13
N PHE A 79 -5.83 -1.80 10.71
CA PHE A 79 -6.21 -3.22 10.74
C PHE A 79 -6.26 -3.90 12.12
N PRO A 80 -6.38 -3.19 13.26
CA PRO A 80 -6.14 -3.88 14.52
C PRO A 80 -7.28 -4.82 14.93
N TYR A 81 -8.50 -4.69 14.37
CA TYR A 81 -9.65 -5.48 14.81
C TYR A 81 -10.65 -5.72 13.67
N THR A 82 -10.71 -6.94 13.15
CA THR A 82 -11.72 -7.33 12.15
C THR A 82 -12.98 -7.87 12.79
N VAL A 83 -12.87 -8.45 13.99
CA VAL A 83 -13.98 -9.10 14.69
C VAL A 83 -14.40 -8.27 15.89
N ILE A 84 -15.72 -8.13 16.05
CA ILE A 84 -16.41 -7.40 17.09
C ILE A 84 -17.43 -8.30 17.79
N ARG A 85 -17.77 -7.93 19.03
CA ARG A 85 -18.94 -8.45 19.72
C ARG A 85 -20.21 -7.73 19.27
N VAL A 86 -21.24 -8.50 18.94
CA VAL A 86 -22.60 -8.01 18.61
C VAL A 86 -23.65 -8.68 19.48
N SER A 87 -24.82 -8.06 19.57
CA SER A 87 -25.98 -8.60 20.27
C SER A 87 -26.76 -9.59 19.39
N GLU A 88 -27.69 -10.33 20.00
CA GLU A 88 -28.63 -11.17 19.24
C GLU A 88 -29.55 -10.34 18.34
N GLU A 89 -29.97 -9.16 18.80
CA GLU A 89 -30.81 -8.23 18.03
C GLU A 89 -30.12 -7.79 16.73
N ASP A 90 -28.81 -7.52 16.79
CA ASP A 90 -28.01 -7.17 15.61
C ASP A 90 -28.04 -8.29 14.56
N LEU A 91 -27.91 -9.55 14.99
CA LEU A 91 -27.96 -10.71 14.10
C LEU A 91 -29.36 -10.93 13.51
N GLN A 92 -30.40 -10.76 14.33
CA GLN A 92 -31.80 -10.87 13.89
C GLN A 92 -32.17 -9.80 12.87
N TYR A 93 -31.68 -8.57 13.04
CA TYR A 93 -31.90 -7.48 12.08
C TYR A 93 -31.41 -7.83 10.67
N TYR A 94 -30.23 -8.47 10.58
CA TYR A 94 -29.67 -8.91 9.31
C TYR A 94 -30.12 -10.33 8.88
N ASN A 95 -30.91 -11.02 9.72
CA ASN A 95 -31.35 -12.40 9.51
C ASN A 95 -30.16 -13.37 9.26
N VAL A 96 -29.15 -13.30 10.13
CA VAL A 96 -27.94 -14.14 10.07
C VAL A 96 -27.68 -14.80 11.43
N THR A 97 -26.82 -15.82 11.46
CA THR A 97 -26.32 -16.46 12.68
C THR A 97 -24.81 -16.29 12.78
N SER A 98 -24.25 -16.43 13.99
CA SER A 98 -22.80 -16.43 14.19
C SER A 98 -22.42 -17.15 15.48
N LEU A 99 -21.12 -17.36 15.72
CA LEU A 99 -20.62 -18.07 16.89
C LEU A 99 -20.88 -17.28 18.19
N PRO A 100 -21.49 -17.90 19.21
CA PRO A 100 -21.67 -17.28 20.52
C PRO A 100 -20.32 -17.17 21.26
N LEU A 101 -20.23 -16.13 22.09
CA LEU A 101 -19.10 -15.96 23.01
C LEU A 101 -19.30 -16.81 24.27
N ALA A 102 -18.22 -17.39 24.78
CA ALA A 102 -18.27 -18.33 25.90
C ALA A 102 -18.74 -17.68 27.21
N ASP A 103 -18.56 -16.38 27.37
CA ASP A 103 -19.02 -15.61 28.53
C ASP A 103 -20.52 -15.21 28.46
N GLY A 104 -21.21 -15.58 27.38
CA GLY A 104 -22.61 -15.23 27.14
C GLY A 104 -22.84 -13.75 26.84
N SER A 105 -21.78 -12.96 26.59
CA SER A 105 -21.90 -11.52 26.38
C SER A 105 -22.40 -11.12 24.99
N GLY A 106 -22.55 -12.08 24.07
CA GLY A 106 -23.07 -11.87 22.73
C GLY A 106 -22.48 -12.86 21.73
N PHE A 107 -22.29 -12.40 20.49
CA PHE A 107 -21.80 -13.19 19.37
C PHE A 107 -20.61 -12.52 18.71
N ALA A 108 -19.70 -13.32 18.16
CA ALA A 108 -18.62 -12.82 17.32
C ALA A 108 -19.18 -12.43 15.95
N SER A 109 -18.82 -11.27 15.42
CA SER A 109 -19.18 -10.87 14.06
C SER A 109 -18.15 -9.90 13.50
N GLN A 110 -18.22 -9.57 12.21
CA GLN A 110 -17.36 -8.55 11.61
C GLN A 110 -18.20 -7.58 10.80
N ILE A 111 -17.85 -6.29 10.85
CA ILE A 111 -18.41 -5.33 9.89
C ILE A 111 -17.70 -5.49 8.54
N PHE A 112 -18.46 -5.45 7.45
CA PHE A 112 -17.90 -5.66 6.11
C PHE A 112 -16.83 -4.64 5.72
N MET A 113 -16.88 -3.40 6.23
CA MET A 113 -15.79 -2.42 6.04
C MET A 113 -14.45 -2.95 6.56
N ALA A 114 -14.42 -3.53 7.77
CA ALA A 114 -13.20 -4.08 8.35
C ALA A 114 -12.72 -5.32 7.58
N HIS A 115 -13.66 -6.13 7.08
CA HIS A 115 -13.34 -7.26 6.21
C HIS A 115 -12.75 -6.81 4.88
N GLU A 116 -13.31 -5.78 4.24
CA GLU A 116 -12.79 -5.18 3.00
C GLU A 116 -11.38 -4.61 3.18
N LEU A 117 -11.12 -3.93 4.31
CA LEU A 117 -9.77 -3.49 4.66
C LEU A 117 -8.82 -4.68 4.84
N HIS A 118 -9.23 -5.73 5.56
CA HIS A 118 -8.45 -6.96 5.66
C HIS A 118 -8.14 -7.55 4.28
N CYS A 119 -9.13 -7.60 3.38
CA CYS A 119 -8.97 -8.07 2.02
C CYS A 119 -7.94 -7.26 1.24
N LEU A 120 -8.00 -5.92 1.35
CA LEU A 120 -7.03 -5.03 0.71
C LEU A 120 -5.61 -5.27 1.24
N LYS A 121 -5.45 -5.45 2.55
CA LYS A 121 -4.16 -5.80 3.16
C LYS A 121 -3.64 -7.13 2.61
N LYS A 122 -4.48 -8.16 2.52
CA LYS A 122 -4.12 -9.48 1.99
C LYS A 122 -3.71 -9.43 0.52
N ILE A 123 -4.45 -8.70 -0.32
CA ILE A 123 -4.11 -8.48 -1.72
C ILE A 123 -2.73 -7.82 -1.84
N ARG A 124 -2.44 -6.80 -1.02
CA ARG A 124 -1.12 -6.19 -1.04
C ARG A 124 -0.02 -7.15 -0.62
N GLN A 125 -0.22 -7.91 0.46
CA GLN A 125 0.75 -8.91 0.89
C GLN A 125 0.99 -9.95 -0.20
N TRP A 126 -0.03 -10.27 -1.00
CA TRP A 126 0.11 -11.15 -2.16
C TRP A 126 0.91 -10.52 -3.32
N ILE A 127 0.75 -9.22 -3.59
CA ILE A 127 1.58 -8.50 -4.57
C ILE A 127 3.07 -8.59 -4.20
N TYR A 128 3.40 -8.57 -2.91
CA TYR A 128 4.76 -8.72 -2.37
C TYR A 128 4.97 -10.07 -1.69
N LYS A 129 4.38 -11.14 -2.22
CA LYS A 129 4.37 -12.47 -1.61
C LYS A 129 5.76 -13.06 -1.41
N GLU A 130 6.74 -12.67 -2.20
CA GLU A 130 8.14 -13.06 -2.06
C GLU A 130 8.74 -12.51 -0.75
N THR A 131 8.23 -11.37 -0.26
CA THR A 131 8.65 -10.78 1.02
C THR A 131 7.80 -11.28 2.19
N TYR A 132 6.49 -11.41 2.01
CA TYR A 132 5.58 -11.74 3.11
C TYR A 132 5.36 -13.24 3.35
N PHE A 133 5.60 -14.07 2.32
CA PHE A 133 5.20 -15.47 2.31
C PHE A 133 6.27 -16.36 1.66
N GLU A 134 7.56 -16.01 1.87
CA GLU A 134 8.71 -16.75 1.31
C GLU A 134 8.66 -18.24 1.66
N ASP A 135 8.38 -18.54 2.94
CA ASP A 135 8.36 -19.91 3.47
C ASP A 135 7.02 -20.64 3.27
N VAL A 136 6.00 -19.97 2.72
CA VAL A 136 4.67 -20.57 2.54
C VAL A 136 4.64 -21.35 1.23
N GLN A 137 4.52 -22.68 1.30
CA GLN A 137 4.59 -23.57 0.15
C GLN A 137 3.44 -24.59 0.13
N GLY A 138 3.28 -25.28 -1.01
CA GLY A 138 2.31 -26.36 -1.18
C GLY A 138 0.86 -25.91 -0.92
N LEU A 139 0.08 -26.74 -0.21
CA LEU A 139 -1.33 -26.48 0.07
C LEU A 139 -1.57 -25.13 0.76
N ALA A 140 -0.69 -24.72 1.69
CA ALA A 140 -0.82 -23.45 2.39
C ALA A 140 -0.71 -22.24 1.43
N ARG A 141 0.09 -22.37 0.36
CA ARG A 141 0.19 -21.35 -0.68
C ARG A 141 -1.07 -21.30 -1.55
N SER A 142 -1.61 -22.45 -1.91
CA SER A 142 -2.87 -22.54 -2.65
C SER A 142 -4.04 -21.92 -1.87
N GLU A 143 -4.12 -22.18 -0.56
CA GLU A 143 -5.13 -21.53 0.31
C GLU A 143 -4.98 -20.02 0.35
N LEU A 144 -3.73 -19.53 0.42
CA LEU A 144 -3.47 -18.10 0.39
C LEU A 144 -3.91 -17.45 -0.93
N GLU A 145 -3.63 -18.09 -2.07
CA GLU A 145 -4.07 -17.63 -3.38
C GLU A 145 -5.60 -17.58 -3.47
N ARG A 146 -6.27 -18.65 -3.01
CA ARG A 146 -7.74 -18.71 -2.97
C ARG A 146 -8.33 -17.62 -2.08
N HIS A 147 -7.75 -17.39 -0.91
CA HIS A 147 -8.14 -16.30 -0.01
C HIS A 147 -8.01 -14.95 -0.74
N VAL A 148 -6.93 -14.71 -1.48
CA VAL A 148 -6.77 -13.47 -2.26
C VAL A 148 -7.83 -13.32 -3.35
N ASN A 149 -8.22 -14.41 -4.03
CA ASN A 149 -9.31 -14.38 -5.01
C ASN A 149 -10.65 -14.04 -4.34
N HIS A 150 -10.94 -14.63 -3.18
CA HIS A 150 -12.11 -14.26 -2.37
C HIS A 150 -12.06 -12.79 -1.91
N CYS A 151 -10.87 -12.28 -1.57
CA CYS A 151 -10.69 -10.88 -1.21
C CYS A 151 -11.07 -9.92 -2.35
N ILE A 152 -10.69 -10.26 -3.59
CA ILE A 152 -11.03 -9.45 -4.77
C ILE A 152 -12.55 -9.45 -4.98
N GLU A 153 -13.19 -10.60 -4.86
CA GLU A 153 -14.64 -10.72 -4.99
C GLU A 153 -15.39 -9.97 -3.88
N THR A 154 -14.94 -10.09 -2.63
CA THR A 154 -15.48 -9.33 -1.49
C THR A 154 -15.42 -7.82 -1.74
N LEU A 155 -14.27 -7.31 -2.20
CA LEU A 155 -14.13 -5.89 -2.56
C LEU A 155 -15.05 -5.48 -3.71
N ARG A 156 -15.16 -6.31 -4.76
CA ARG A 156 -16.04 -6.04 -5.91
C ARG A 156 -17.50 -5.90 -5.46
N GLN A 157 -17.98 -6.83 -4.64
CA GLN A 157 -19.34 -6.81 -4.09
C GLN A 157 -19.56 -5.55 -3.22
N GLY A 158 -18.59 -5.23 -2.35
CA GLY A 158 -18.64 -4.02 -1.52
C GLY A 158 -18.68 -2.72 -2.31
N ILE A 159 -17.91 -2.62 -3.41
CA ILE A 159 -17.91 -1.47 -4.33
C ILE A 159 -19.28 -1.34 -4.99
N MET A 160 -19.83 -2.43 -5.51
CA MET A 160 -21.13 -2.41 -6.17
C MET A 160 -22.27 -2.09 -5.21
N CYS A 161 -22.20 -2.57 -3.98
CA CYS A 161 -23.19 -2.28 -2.94
C CYS A 161 -23.22 -0.79 -2.57
N ARG A 162 -22.04 -0.16 -2.42
CA ARG A 162 -21.95 1.26 -2.04
C ARG A 162 -22.12 2.23 -3.21
N GLY A 163 -21.75 1.81 -4.43
CA GLY A 163 -22.03 2.51 -5.68
C GLY A 163 -21.63 3.99 -5.68
N ASP A 164 -20.32 4.28 -5.65
CA ASP A 164 -19.85 5.66 -5.69
C ASP A 164 -20.20 6.35 -7.02
N VAL A 165 -21.01 7.41 -6.93
CA VAL A 165 -21.50 8.19 -8.08
C VAL A 165 -20.65 9.42 -8.38
N SER A 166 -19.52 9.60 -7.69
CA SER A 166 -18.59 10.70 -7.92
C SER A 166 -17.99 10.59 -9.33
N LEU A 167 -17.91 11.71 -10.04
CA LEU A 167 -17.45 11.71 -11.43
C LEU A 167 -15.93 11.82 -11.51
N GLY A 168 -15.30 10.79 -12.10
CA GLY A 168 -13.98 10.94 -12.71
C GLY A 168 -14.08 11.79 -13.96
N THR A 169 -13.09 12.67 -14.18
CA THR A 169 -13.01 13.47 -15.41
C THR A 169 -11.81 13.05 -16.23
N TYR A 170 -11.81 13.35 -17.53
CA TYR A 170 -10.71 13.02 -18.44
C TYR A 170 -10.00 14.30 -18.92
N THR A 171 -8.70 14.21 -19.16
CA THR A 171 -7.86 15.29 -19.68
C THR A 171 -6.90 14.79 -20.74
N TYR A 172 -6.42 15.68 -21.61
CA TYR A 172 -5.34 15.34 -22.55
C TYR A 172 -3.97 15.39 -21.87
N LEU A 173 -3.08 14.49 -22.30
CA LEU A 173 -1.66 14.59 -22.00
C LEU A 173 -1.03 15.73 -22.81
N SER A 174 -0.10 16.45 -22.19
CA SER A 174 0.59 17.56 -22.86
C SER A 174 1.34 17.08 -24.10
N GLY A 175 1.18 17.80 -25.21
CA GLY A 175 1.91 17.52 -26.46
C GLY A 175 1.27 16.48 -27.38
N GLY A 176 0.03 16.04 -27.13
CA GLY A 176 -0.67 15.09 -28.00
C GLY A 176 -2.18 15.03 -27.77
N ASN A 177 -2.81 14.02 -28.39
CA ASN A 177 -4.25 13.75 -28.28
C ASN A 177 -4.55 12.56 -27.35
N ASP A 178 -3.56 12.08 -26.61
CA ASP A 178 -3.73 10.97 -25.69
C ASP A 178 -4.54 11.43 -24.48
N VAL A 179 -5.57 10.67 -24.12
CA VAL A 179 -6.47 10.96 -23.01
C VAL A 179 -6.03 10.21 -21.76
N THR A 180 -6.04 10.88 -20.61
CA THR A 180 -5.84 10.29 -19.28
C THR A 180 -7.01 10.62 -18.37
N ALA A 181 -7.27 9.76 -17.38
CA ALA A 181 -8.26 10.03 -16.35
C ALA A 181 -7.64 10.87 -15.22
N ARG A 182 -8.39 11.83 -14.70
CA ARG A 182 -8.11 12.42 -13.40
C ARG A 182 -8.49 11.40 -12.33
N SER A 183 -7.53 11.07 -11.48
CA SER A 183 -7.65 10.04 -10.43
C SER A 183 -8.17 10.59 -9.09
N TRP A 184 -8.80 11.76 -9.08
CA TRP A 184 -9.37 12.39 -7.90
C TRP A 184 -10.79 12.87 -8.19
N ALA A 185 -11.67 12.69 -7.21
CA ALA A 185 -13.04 13.18 -7.24
C ALA A 185 -13.48 13.59 -5.83
N SER A 186 -14.54 14.38 -5.74
CA SER A 186 -15.16 14.70 -4.44
C SER A 186 -16.10 13.57 -4.05
N HIS A 187 -15.70 12.78 -3.06
CA HIS A 187 -16.47 11.65 -2.55
C HIS A 187 -17.32 12.05 -1.33
N ARG A 188 -18.43 11.33 -1.10
CA ARG A 188 -19.17 11.41 0.17
C ARG A 188 -18.77 10.23 1.04
N CYS A 189 -18.05 10.51 2.12
CA CYS A 189 -17.53 9.50 3.02
C CYS A 189 -18.35 9.39 4.31
N VAL A 190 -18.35 8.20 4.91
CA VAL A 190 -18.71 8.02 6.32
C VAL A 190 -17.67 8.72 7.20
N ASP A 191 -18.05 9.06 8.43
CA ASP A 191 -17.08 9.47 9.45
C ASP A 191 -16.25 8.25 9.85
N PHE A 192 -15.08 8.10 9.22
CA PHE A 192 -14.24 6.93 9.36
C PHE A 192 -13.66 6.80 10.77
N ASP A 193 -13.27 7.91 11.39
CA ASP A 193 -12.68 7.90 12.72
C ASP A 193 -13.72 7.50 13.77
N ALA A 194 -14.94 8.04 13.68
CA ALA A 194 -16.04 7.64 14.55
C ALA A 194 -16.40 6.15 14.39
N LEU A 195 -16.44 5.65 13.15
CA LEU A 195 -16.70 4.24 12.88
C LEU A 195 -15.59 3.35 13.46
N MET A 196 -14.33 3.72 13.25
CA MET A 196 -13.19 2.95 13.78
C MET A 196 -13.17 2.93 15.30
N GLU A 197 -13.50 4.04 15.97
CA GLU A 197 -13.60 4.09 17.43
C GLU A 197 -14.72 3.18 17.96
N TRP A 198 -15.87 3.18 17.28
CA TRP A 198 -16.98 2.27 17.59
C TRP A 198 -16.57 0.80 17.39
N THR A 199 -15.82 0.48 16.34
CA THR A 199 -15.33 -0.88 16.09
C THR A 199 -14.32 -1.32 17.15
N ARG A 200 -13.34 -0.47 17.49
CA ARG A 200 -12.31 -0.76 18.51
C ARG A 200 -12.92 -1.05 19.87
N SER A 201 -13.91 -0.26 20.29
CA SER A 201 -14.57 -0.46 21.59
C SER A 201 -15.38 -1.75 21.71
N ARG A 202 -15.59 -2.49 20.60
CA ARG A 202 -16.26 -3.81 20.56
C ARG A 202 -15.35 -4.94 20.12
N ALA A 203 -14.09 -4.65 19.85
CA ALA A 203 -13.16 -5.62 19.32
C ALA A 203 -12.95 -6.79 20.28
N ILE A 204 -12.87 -7.98 19.70
CA ILE A 204 -12.58 -9.22 20.42
C ILE A 204 -11.53 -10.02 19.66
N ASP A 205 -10.74 -10.81 20.38
CA ASP A 205 -9.82 -11.78 19.79
C ASP A 205 -10.45 -13.16 19.82
N ILE A 206 -11.07 -13.58 18.72
CA ILE A 206 -11.72 -14.90 18.63
C ILE A 206 -10.73 -16.07 18.60
N PHE A 207 -9.43 -15.81 18.46
CA PHE A 207 -8.39 -16.84 18.50
C PHE A 207 -7.79 -16.99 19.90
N ALA A 208 -8.14 -16.11 20.85
CA ALA A 208 -7.74 -16.27 22.23
C ALA A 208 -8.52 -17.40 22.91
N ASP A 209 -7.83 -18.14 23.77
CA ASP A 209 -8.37 -19.30 24.46
C ASP A 209 -9.60 -18.94 25.30
N GLY A 210 -10.68 -19.71 25.14
CA GLY A 210 -11.90 -19.55 25.93
C GLY A 210 -12.81 -18.38 25.53
N ILE A 211 -12.56 -17.70 24.40
CA ILE A 211 -13.44 -16.65 23.90
C ILE A 211 -14.68 -17.20 23.20
N LEU A 212 -14.51 -18.25 22.39
CA LEU A 212 -15.62 -18.89 21.67
C LEU A 212 -16.13 -20.13 22.41
N VAL A 213 -17.43 -20.38 22.30
CA VAL A 213 -18.03 -21.66 22.71
C VAL A 213 -17.42 -22.80 21.89
N LYS A 214 -17.20 -23.96 22.52
CA LYS A 214 -16.58 -25.10 21.86
C LYS A 214 -17.49 -25.70 20.79
N PRO A 215 -16.93 -26.34 19.73
CA PRO A 215 -17.72 -26.95 18.68
C PRO A 215 -18.74 -28.00 19.18
N GLU A 216 -18.40 -28.76 20.22
CA GLU A 216 -19.31 -29.74 20.84
C GLU A 216 -20.52 -29.14 21.56
N ASP A 217 -20.48 -27.83 21.87
CA ASP A 217 -21.48 -27.12 22.66
C ASP A 217 -22.35 -26.16 21.81
N VAL A 218 -22.21 -26.18 20.48
CA VAL A 218 -23.00 -25.35 19.55
C VAL A 218 -23.87 -26.21 18.62
N GLY A 219 -24.97 -25.62 18.13
CA GLY A 219 -25.85 -26.28 17.16
C GLY A 219 -25.22 -26.45 15.77
N PRO A 220 -25.74 -27.36 14.93
CA PRO A 220 -25.22 -27.64 13.59
C PRO A 220 -25.22 -26.41 12.66
N GLU A 221 -26.09 -25.43 12.89
CA GLU A 221 -26.14 -24.14 12.19
C GLU A 221 -24.84 -23.31 12.34
N HIS A 222 -24.02 -23.64 13.32
CA HIS A 222 -22.73 -23.00 13.58
C HIS A 222 -21.53 -23.79 13.03
N ILE A 223 -21.78 -24.93 12.38
CA ILE A 223 -20.75 -25.83 11.87
C ILE A 223 -20.75 -25.81 10.34
N THR A 224 -19.63 -25.39 9.76
CA THR A 224 -19.42 -25.49 8.30
C THR A 224 -18.60 -26.74 7.99
N GLU A 225 -19.15 -27.61 7.15
CA GLU A 225 -18.42 -28.81 6.70
C GLU A 225 -17.17 -28.41 5.89
N ARG A 226 -16.05 -29.04 6.22
CA ARG A 226 -14.81 -28.89 5.49
C ARG A 226 -14.89 -29.68 4.19
N THR A 227 -15.44 -29.06 3.16
CA THR A 227 -15.25 -29.52 1.79
C THR A 227 -13.85 -29.09 1.30
N GLU A 228 -13.25 -29.86 0.37
CA GLU A 228 -11.99 -29.52 -0.31
C GLU A 228 -11.96 -28.03 -0.74
N PRO A 229 -10.75 -27.44 -0.87
CA PRO A 229 -10.35 -26.22 -0.17
C PRO A 229 -11.47 -25.18 -0.04
N HIS A 230 -11.98 -25.00 1.18
CA HIS A 230 -13.08 -24.10 1.60
C HIS A 230 -13.38 -23.00 0.57
N ALA A 231 -14.38 -23.18 -0.31
CA ALA A 231 -14.70 -22.20 -1.37
C ALA A 231 -15.01 -20.81 -0.79
#